data_AF-A0A2R6GGK9-F1
#
_entry.id   AF-A0A2R6GGK9-F1
#
_cell.length_a   1.000
_cell.length_b   1.000
_cell.length_c   1.000
_cell.angle_alpha   90.00
_cell.angle_beta   90.00
_cell.angle_gamma   90.00
#
_symmetry.space_group_name_H-M   'P 1'
#
loop_
_entity.id
_entity.type
_entity.pdbx_description
1 polymer ?
#
loop_
_entity_poly.entity_id
_entity_poly.type
_entity_poly.pdbx_seq_one_letter_code
_entity_poly.pdbx_strand_id
1 'polypeptide(L)'
;MADMDEARIYDDRRRETVAYLATGRGVATVQVASDRVGRFALVHRCVARDVAATADRVYAATPEGVLATDAGGASATGGQAAPSQAEFESLGFPDAVAVTASDGAVLAADADGTVARHSDDAWEPVGTVEEVRALS
;
A
#
# COMPACT_ATOMS: atom_id res chain seq x y z
N MET A 1 -46.98 8.98 -28.40
CA MET A 1 -46.66 8.90 -26.97
C MET A 1 -45.39 8.06 -26.90
N ALA A 2 -44.22 8.71 -26.86
CA ALA A 2 -42.92 8.03 -26.76
C ALA A 2 -42.61 7.89 -25.26
N ASP A 3 -42.46 6.67 -24.74
CA ASP A 3 -41.26 5.82 -24.76
C ASP A 3 -40.31 6.21 -23.63
N MET A 4 -40.18 5.32 -22.64
CA MET A 4 -38.95 5.07 -21.89
C MET A 4 -39.18 3.80 -21.06
N ASP A 5 -38.82 2.66 -21.66
CA ASP A 5 -38.42 1.46 -20.93
C ASP A 5 -37.25 1.86 -20.02
N GLU A 6 -37.53 2.01 -18.73
CA GLU A 6 -36.52 2.28 -17.71
C GLU A 6 -35.70 1.01 -17.50
N ALA A 7 -34.66 0.85 -18.32
CA ALA A 7 -33.65 -0.17 -18.16
C ALA A 7 -32.94 0.05 -16.81
N ARG A 8 -33.34 -0.71 -15.79
CA ARG A 8 -32.57 -0.89 -14.56
C ARG A 8 -31.30 -1.66 -14.92
N ILE A 9 -30.27 -0.92 -15.35
CA ILE A 9 -28.92 -1.42 -15.49
C ILE A 9 -28.52 -1.95 -14.13
N TYR A 10 -28.33 -3.27 -14.06
CA TYR A 10 -27.71 -3.95 -12.93
C TYR A 10 -26.36 -3.26 -12.66
N ASP A 11 -26.23 -2.67 -11.48
CA ASP A 11 -24.95 -2.27 -10.91
C ASP A 11 -24.19 -3.55 -10.58
N ASP A 12 -23.61 -4.16 -11.61
CA ASP A 12 -22.48 -5.05 -11.47
C ASP A 12 -21.38 -4.17 -10.89
N ARG A 13 -21.34 -4.10 -9.56
CA ARG A 13 -20.31 -3.41 -8.79
C ARG A 13 -19.00 -4.07 -9.19
N ARG A 14 -18.40 -3.56 -10.27
CA ARG A 14 -17.15 -4.06 -10.82
C ARG A 14 -16.18 -4.07 -9.66
N ARG A 15 -15.51 -5.21 -9.44
CA ARG A 15 -14.48 -5.32 -8.42
C ARG A 15 -13.46 -4.22 -8.68
N GLU A 16 -13.51 -3.21 -7.84
CA GLU A 16 -12.57 -2.11 -7.84
C GLU A 16 -11.33 -2.59 -7.10
N THR A 17 -10.19 -2.56 -7.77
CA THR A 17 -8.90 -2.86 -7.16
C THR A 17 -8.27 -1.55 -6.73
N VAL A 18 -7.85 -1.47 -5.47
CA VAL A 18 -7.06 -0.33 -4.99
C VAL A 18 -5.59 -0.70 -5.07
N ALA A 19 -4.87 0.00 -5.93
CA ALA A 19 -3.42 -0.07 -6.01
C ALA A 19 -2.80 0.97 -5.08
N TYR A 20 -1.67 0.63 -4.47
CA TYR A 20 -0.85 1.52 -3.66
C TYR A 20 0.43 1.88 -4.41
N LEU A 21 0.85 3.13 -4.30
CA LEU A 21 2.03 3.67 -4.99
C LEU A 21 2.95 4.33 -3.97
N ALA A 22 4.22 3.90 -3.95
CA ALA A 22 5.28 4.64 -3.30
C ALA A 22 5.68 5.83 -4.17
N THR A 23 5.72 7.02 -3.57
CA THR A 23 6.16 8.25 -4.25
C THR A 23 7.06 9.06 -3.32
N GLY A 24 7.91 9.91 -3.89
CA GLY A 24 8.71 10.86 -3.09
C GLY A 24 7.89 11.91 -2.31
N ARG A 25 6.55 11.90 -2.43
CA ARG A 25 5.61 12.72 -1.65
C ARG A 25 4.79 11.91 -0.65
N GLY A 26 4.84 10.58 -0.73
CA GLY A 26 4.22 9.65 0.21
C GLY A 26 3.55 8.47 -0.46
N VAL A 27 2.65 7.81 0.26
CA VAL A 27 1.87 6.68 -0.24
C VAL A 27 0.60 7.21 -0.88
N ALA A 28 0.37 6.86 -2.15
CA ALA A 28 -0.82 7.21 -2.89
C ALA A 28 -1.66 5.96 -3.19
N THR A 29 -2.98 6.13 -3.29
CA THR A 29 -3.89 5.10 -3.78
C THR A 29 -4.40 5.43 -5.16
N VAL A 30 -4.67 4.40 -5.94
CA VAL A 30 -5.30 4.48 -7.25
C VAL A 30 -6.37 3.41 -7.35
N GLN A 31 -7.59 3.84 -7.68
CA GLN A 31 -8.67 2.93 -8.01
C GLN A 31 -8.53 2.45 -9.45
N VAL A 32 -8.50 1.14 -9.66
CA VAL A 32 -8.43 0.50 -10.96
C VAL A 32 -9.66 -0.37 -11.14
N ALA A 33 -10.40 -0.12 -12.22
CA ALA A 33 -11.56 -0.91 -12.59
C ALA A 33 -11.48 -1.28 -14.07
N SER A 34 -11.38 -2.58 -14.35
CA SER A 34 -11.17 -3.11 -15.71
C SER A 34 -9.91 -2.50 -16.35
N ASP A 35 -10.06 -1.71 -17.42
CA ASP A 35 -9.01 -1.03 -18.17
C ASP A 35 -8.87 0.46 -17.80
N ARG A 36 -9.54 0.92 -16.74
CA ARG A 36 -9.58 2.33 -16.35
C ARG A 36 -8.89 2.58 -15.02
N VAL A 37 -8.11 3.67 -15.02
CA VAL A 37 -7.61 4.32 -13.81
C VAL A 37 -8.62 5.39 -13.39
N GLY A 38 -9.12 5.27 -12.17
CA GLY A 38 -10.11 6.13 -11.56
C GLY A 38 -9.48 7.19 -10.64
N ARG A 39 -10.05 7.31 -9.44
CA ARG A 39 -9.61 8.28 -8.43
C ARG A 39 -8.21 7.94 -7.94
N PHE A 40 -7.44 9.00 -7.67
CA PHE A 40 -6.18 8.93 -6.94
C PHE A 40 -6.25 9.80 -5.69
N ALA A 41 -5.56 9.39 -4.63
CA ALA A 41 -5.44 10.15 -3.39
C ALA A 41 -4.06 9.94 -2.76
N LEU A 42 -3.53 10.96 -2.08
CA LEU A 42 -2.37 10.79 -1.20
C LEU A 42 -2.89 10.42 0.19
N VAL A 43 -2.61 9.18 0.64
CA VAL A 43 -3.14 8.66 1.91
C VAL A 43 -2.23 8.96 3.09
N HIS A 44 -0.93 9.11 2.84
CA HIS A 44 0.05 9.47 3.84
C HIS A 44 1.21 10.25 3.23
N ARG A 45 1.72 11.24 3.96
CA ARG A 45 2.82 12.10 3.52
C ARG A 45 4.13 11.62 4.13
N CYS A 46 5.02 11.10 3.30
CA CYS A 46 6.37 10.67 3.66
C CYS A 46 7.25 10.64 2.42
N VAL A 47 8.51 10.19 2.53
CA VAL A 47 9.31 9.79 1.37
C VAL A 47 9.20 8.28 1.23
N ALA A 48 8.21 7.80 0.48
CA ALA A 48 8.03 6.37 0.26
C ALA A 48 8.96 5.91 -0.88
N ARG A 49 9.81 4.92 -0.59
CA ARG A 49 10.74 4.30 -1.53
C ARG A 49 10.17 3.04 -2.17
N ASP A 50 9.43 2.26 -1.39
CA ASP A 50 8.78 1.03 -1.81
C ASP A 50 7.47 0.82 -1.04
N VAL A 51 6.56 0.02 -1.60
CA VAL A 51 5.26 -0.29 -0.97
C VAL A 51 4.87 -1.74 -1.23
N ALA A 52 4.40 -2.41 -0.17
CA ALA A 52 3.83 -3.74 -0.25
C ALA A 52 2.41 -3.73 0.31
N ALA A 53 1.50 -4.48 -0.30
CA ALA A 53 0.13 -4.59 0.16
C ALA A 53 -0.29 -6.06 0.20
N THR A 54 -0.97 -6.41 1.28
CA THR A 54 -1.69 -7.67 1.48
C THR A 54 -3.19 -7.39 1.44
N ALA A 55 -4.02 -8.41 1.67
CA ALA A 55 -5.47 -8.20 1.76
C ALA A 55 -5.85 -7.24 2.90
N ASP A 56 -5.10 -7.26 4.01
CA ASP A 56 -5.49 -6.59 5.24
C ASP A 56 -4.58 -5.40 5.60
N ARG A 57 -3.34 -5.40 5.13
CA ARG A 57 -2.31 -4.42 5.53
C ARG A 57 -1.51 -3.87 4.35
N VAL A 58 -1.06 -2.63 4.49
CA VAL A 58 -0.15 -1.93 3.59
C VAL A 58 1.10 -1.54 4.36
N TYR A 59 2.25 -1.73 3.74
CA TYR A 59 3.57 -1.41 4.27
C TYR A 59 4.31 -0.48 3.33
N ALA A 60 5.03 0.50 3.86
CA ALA A 60 5.84 1.42 3.07
C ALA A 60 7.26 1.50 3.64
N ALA A 61 8.26 1.31 2.78
CA ALA A 61 9.66 1.56 3.13
C ALA A 61 9.97 3.06 3.00
N THR A 62 10.52 3.65 4.05
CA THR A 62 10.93 5.06 4.08
C THR A 62 12.32 5.20 4.72
N PRO A 63 13.01 6.34 4.54
CA PRO A 63 14.26 6.63 5.26
C PRO A 63 14.12 6.53 6.79
N GLU A 64 12.95 6.87 7.32
CA GLU A 64 12.64 6.83 8.75
C GLU A 64 12.30 5.43 9.27
N GLY A 65 11.87 4.54 8.36
CA GLY A 65 11.67 3.13 8.61
C GLY A 65 10.54 2.53 7.80
N VAL A 66 10.10 1.34 8.20
CA VAL A 66 8.92 0.69 7.66
C VAL A 66 7.69 1.23 8.38
N LEU A 67 6.75 1.76 7.60
CA LEU A 67 5.44 2.19 8.09
C LEU A 67 4.38 1.16 7.71
N ALA A 68 3.34 1.00 8.53
CA ALA A 68 2.24 0.09 8.27
C ALA A 68 0.87 0.71 8.53
N THR A 69 -0.15 0.30 7.79
CA THR A 69 -1.55 0.69 8.02
C THR A 69 -2.50 -0.40 7.55
N ASP A 70 -3.77 -0.33 7.95
CA ASP A 70 -4.81 -1.23 7.45
C ASP A 70 -5.21 -0.87 6.02
N ALA A 71 -5.35 -1.88 5.15
CA ALA A 71 -5.75 -1.69 3.76
C ALA A 71 -7.16 -1.06 3.64
N GLY A 72 -8.04 -1.30 4.60
CA GLY A 72 -9.36 -0.68 4.66
C GLY A 72 -9.33 0.81 5.06
N GLY A 73 -8.39 1.21 5.91
CA GLY A 73 -8.22 2.61 6.36
C GLY A 73 -7.58 3.51 5.29
N ALA A 74 -6.78 2.91 4.40
CA ALA A 74 -6.16 3.59 3.27
C ALA A 74 -7.01 3.54 1.97
N SER A 75 -8.02 2.66 1.92
CA SER A 75 -8.91 2.52 0.77
C SER A 75 -10.04 3.55 0.79
N ALA A 76 -10.11 4.42 -0.22
CA ALA A 76 -11.22 5.35 -0.43
C ALA A 76 -12.43 4.68 -1.12
N THR A 77 -12.74 3.42 -0.77
CA THR A 77 -13.83 2.66 -1.39
C THR A 77 -15.18 3.03 -0.77
N GLY A 78 -15.97 3.80 -1.51
CA GLY A 78 -17.42 3.90 -1.33
C GLY A 78 -17.90 5.00 -0.38
N GLY A 79 -18.48 6.05 -0.96
CA GLY A 79 -19.12 7.14 -0.22
C GLY A 79 -18.25 8.38 -0.12
N GLN A 80 -18.88 9.55 -0.09
CA GLN A 80 -18.27 10.89 -0.13
C GLN A 80 -17.39 11.25 1.09
N ALA A 81 -16.87 10.26 1.83
CA ALA A 81 -15.85 10.51 2.83
C ALA A 81 -14.57 10.96 2.10
N ALA A 82 -14.07 12.15 2.47
CA ALA A 82 -12.70 12.52 2.16
C ALA A 82 -11.78 11.39 2.67
N PRO A 83 -10.70 11.04 1.97
CA PRO A 83 -9.75 10.06 2.47
C PRO A 83 -9.35 10.49 3.89
N SER A 84 -9.73 9.71 4.90
CA SER A 84 -9.11 9.83 6.20
C SER A 84 -7.63 9.59 5.96
N GLN A 85 -6.75 10.47 6.46
CA GLN A 85 -5.33 10.14 6.52
C GLN A 85 -5.26 8.83 7.28
N ALA A 86 -4.93 7.74 6.59
CA ALA A 86 -4.76 6.46 7.24
C ALA A 86 -3.66 6.65 8.29
N GLU A 87 -3.89 6.14 9.49
CA GLU A 87 -2.89 6.19 10.54
C GLU A 87 -1.83 5.15 10.19
N PHE A 88 -0.63 5.64 9.86
CA PHE A 88 0.51 4.79 9.61
C PHE A 88 1.31 4.68 10.91
N GLU A 89 1.42 3.46 11.43
CA GLU A 89 2.28 3.14 12.56
C GLU A 89 3.70 2.84 12.06
N SER A 90 4.71 3.17 12.88
CA SER A 90 6.10 2.81 12.58
C SER A 90 6.43 1.44 13.14
N LEU A 91 6.97 0.57 12.30
CA LEU A 91 7.55 -0.71 12.68
C LEU A 91 9.07 -0.61 12.93
N GLY A 92 9.68 0.57 12.76
CA GLY A 92 11.13 0.76 12.84
C GLY A 92 11.86 0.30 11.58
N PHE A 93 13.10 -0.17 11.71
CA PHE A 93 13.99 -0.56 10.60
C PHE A 93 14.51 0.63 9.77
N PRO A 94 15.51 1.39 10.29
CA PRO A 94 15.96 2.65 9.71
C PRO A 94 16.51 2.48 8.30
N ASP A 95 16.38 3.52 7.49
CA ASP A 95 16.83 3.58 6.10
C ASP A 95 16.31 2.45 5.20
N ALA A 96 15.08 2.01 5.44
CA ALA A 96 14.40 1.01 4.62
C ALA A 96 14.32 1.47 3.15
N VAL A 97 14.71 0.60 2.23
CA VAL A 97 14.65 0.86 0.78
C VAL A 97 13.71 -0.07 0.02
N ALA A 98 13.44 -1.27 0.57
CA ALA A 98 12.50 -2.22 -0.01
C ALA A 98 11.70 -2.93 1.09
N VAL A 99 10.47 -3.29 0.78
CA VAL A 99 9.57 -4.02 1.69
C VAL A 99 8.72 -5.02 0.91
N THR A 100 8.53 -6.22 1.46
CA THR A 100 7.54 -7.19 0.96
C THR A 100 6.80 -7.82 2.12
N ALA A 101 5.61 -8.35 1.84
CA ALA A 101 4.80 -9.07 2.81
C ALA A 101 4.18 -10.30 2.15
N SER A 102 4.43 -11.47 2.73
CA SER A 102 3.91 -12.76 2.27
C SER A 102 3.66 -13.67 3.47
N ASP A 103 2.56 -14.43 3.45
CA ASP A 103 2.22 -15.44 4.46
C ASP A 103 2.30 -14.93 5.92
N GLY A 104 1.93 -13.67 6.14
CA GLY A 104 1.94 -13.03 7.47
C GLY A 104 3.32 -12.59 7.96
N ALA A 105 4.38 -12.77 7.17
CA ALA A 105 5.71 -12.25 7.45
C ALA A 105 5.97 -10.98 6.63
N VAL A 106 6.61 -9.99 7.26
CA VAL A 106 7.12 -8.79 6.59
C VAL A 106 8.63 -8.90 6.49
N LEU A 107 9.17 -8.65 5.31
CA LEU A 107 10.59 -8.53 5.07
C LEU A 107 10.89 -7.11 4.64
N ALA A 108 11.97 -6.55 5.16
CA ALA A 108 12.48 -5.25 4.74
C ALA A 108 13.98 -5.35 4.50
N ALA A 109 14.46 -4.47 3.62
CA ALA A 109 15.88 -4.33 3.36
C ALA A 109 16.30 -2.87 3.43
N ASP A 110 17.44 -2.61 4.06
CA ASP A 110 18.00 -1.27 4.25
C ASP A 110 18.97 -0.91 3.11
N ALA A 111 19.43 0.34 3.06
CA ALA A 111 20.34 0.81 2.03
C ALA A 111 21.73 0.16 2.08
N ASP A 112 22.13 -0.40 3.23
CA ASP A 112 23.38 -1.14 3.42
C ASP A 112 23.26 -2.61 2.97
N GLY A 113 22.06 -3.04 2.61
CA GLY A 113 21.79 -4.37 2.07
C GLY A 113 21.40 -5.41 3.10
N THR A 114 21.20 -5.05 4.36
CA THR A 114 20.69 -5.97 5.37
C THR A 114 19.24 -6.32 5.04
N VAL A 115 18.91 -7.60 5.02
CA VAL A 115 17.53 -8.08 4.91
C VAL A 115 17.10 -8.62 6.27
N ALA A 116 16.00 -8.11 6.80
CA ALA A 116 15.44 -8.57 8.07
C ALA A 116 13.97 -8.92 7.95
N ARG A 117 13.53 -9.85 8.80
CA ARG A 117 12.14 -10.25 8.96
C ARG A 117 11.56 -9.63 10.22
N HIS A 118 10.34 -9.10 10.13
CA HIS A 118 9.62 -8.60 11.28
C HIS A 118 8.81 -9.72 11.93
N SER A 119 9.02 -9.94 13.23
CA SER A 119 8.25 -10.87 14.08
C SER A 119 8.29 -10.40 15.53
N ASP A 120 7.19 -10.57 16.26
CA ASP A 120 7.08 -10.22 17.68
C ASP A 120 7.60 -8.80 18.02
N ASP A 121 7.21 -7.81 17.20
CA ASP A 121 7.63 -6.40 17.30
C ASP A 121 9.15 -6.17 17.23
N ALA A 122 9.87 -7.09 16.59
CA ALA A 122 11.31 -7.01 16.39
C ALA A 122 11.72 -7.36 14.95
N TRP A 123 12.87 -6.83 14.53
CA TRP A 123 13.50 -7.16 13.26
C TRP A 123 14.64 -8.16 13.48
N GLU A 124 14.51 -9.32 12.86
CA GLU A 124 15.52 -10.39 12.86
C GLU A 124 16.27 -10.40 11.52
N PRO A 125 17.60 -10.17 11.50
CA PRO A 125 18.37 -10.29 10.28
C PRO A 125 18.30 -11.71 9.70
N VAL A 126 17.99 -11.82 8.40
CA VAL A 126 17.91 -13.09 7.68
C VAL A 126 18.94 -13.21 6.56
N GLY A 127 19.57 -12.11 6.16
CA GLY A 127 20.61 -12.13 5.13
C GLY A 127 21.16 -10.75 4.78
N THR A 128 22.06 -10.72 3.80
CA THR A 128 22.60 -9.49 3.21
C THR A 128 22.65 -9.62 1.69
N VAL A 129 22.49 -8.50 0.99
CA VAL A 129 22.60 -8.40 -0.47
C VAL A 129 23.40 -7.14 -0.83
N GLU A 130 24.08 -7.12 -1.98
CA GLU A 130 24.97 -5.98 -2.32
C GLU A 130 24.20 -4.70 -2.69
N GLU A 131 23.16 -4.81 -3.52
CA GLU A 131 22.34 -3.67 -3.92
C GLU A 131 20.87 -4.06 -3.90
N VAL A 132 20.09 -3.44 -3.02
CA VAL A 132 18.67 -3.70 -2.89
C VAL A 132 17.90 -2.87 -3.92
N ARG A 133 17.13 -3.55 -4.78
CA ARG A 133 16.21 -2.90 -5.73
C ARG A 133 14.74 -3.14 -5.40
N ALA A 134 14.41 -4.36 -4.98
CA ALA A 134 13.08 -4.76 -4.56
C ALA A 134 13.16 -6.08 -3.78
N LEU A 135 12.12 -6.38 -3.03
CA LEU A 135 11.85 -7.71 -2.46
C LEU A 135 10.57 -8.26 -3.08
N SER A 136 10.47 -9.58 -3.28
CA SER A 136 9.32 -10.24 -3.90
C SER A 136 8.92 -11.50 -3.17
#